data_AF-A0A6G0R7N5-F1
#
_entry.id   AF-A0A6G0R7N5-F1
#
_cell.length_a   1.000
_cell.length_b   1.000
_cell.length_c   1.000
_cell.angle_alpha   90.00
_cell.angle_beta   90.00
_cell.angle_gamma   90.00
#
_symmetry.space_group_name_H-M   'P 1'
#
loop_
_entity.id
_entity.type
_entity.pdbx_description
1 polymer ?
#
loop_
_entity_poly.entity_id
_entity_poly.type
_entity_poly.pdbx_seq_one_letter_code
_entity_poly.pdbx_strand_id
1 'polypeptide(L)'
;MYARVNGADFQVEFVLGDADKEYEAFRDVFVDCSFKYLMCFYHVVAKLRERTHGLSSELSALVYKGVYDLLFTHSEAEFVQLKATMLNDWAGQADLTAFTAYVKAQWLTGNFENWQFFLSPPGYATTNNPVEQFNRALKRDYTHHRQLKMGLLLT
;
A
#
# COMPACT_ATOMS: atom_id res chain seq x y z
N MET A 1 -25.17 -12.22 11.23
CA MET A 1 -25.15 -13.45 10.40
C MET A 1 -23.94 -14.32 10.72
N TYR A 2 -22.71 -13.78 10.74
CA TYR A 2 -21.49 -14.53 11.07
C TYR A 2 -21.55 -15.25 12.43
N ALA A 3 -21.79 -14.53 13.53
CA ALA A 3 -21.84 -15.12 14.87
C ALA A 3 -22.91 -16.21 15.04
N ARG A 4 -24.03 -16.10 14.31
CA ARG A 4 -25.09 -17.11 14.31
C ARG A 4 -24.64 -18.43 13.67
N VAL A 5 -23.73 -18.37 12.69
CA VAL A 5 -23.21 -19.55 11.99
C VAL A 5 -21.99 -20.13 12.71
N ASN A 6 -21.10 -19.26 13.18
CA ASN A 6 -19.78 -19.64 13.70
C ASN A 6 -19.68 -19.67 15.23
N GLY A 7 -20.70 -19.20 15.96
CA GLY A 7 -20.71 -19.17 17.42
C GLY A 7 -19.77 -18.14 18.06
N ALA A 8 -19.12 -17.30 17.25
CA ALA A 8 -18.21 -16.26 17.71
C ALA A 8 -18.34 -15.01 16.84
N ASP A 9 -18.03 -13.85 17.41
CA ASP A 9 -18.02 -12.59 16.67
C ASP A 9 -16.91 -12.59 15.62
N PHE A 10 -17.17 -11.90 14.51
CA PHE A 10 -16.19 -11.74 13.45
C PHE A 10 -15.10 -10.80 13.92
N GLN A 11 -13.84 -11.23 13.82
CA GLN A 11 -12.68 -10.44 14.20
C GLN A 11 -11.82 -10.18 12.96
N VAL A 12 -11.56 -8.90 12.69
CA VAL A 12 -10.63 -8.48 11.65
C VAL A 12 -9.26 -8.30 12.28
N GLU A 13 -8.26 -9.00 11.76
CA GLU A 13 -6.87 -8.89 12.25
C GLU A 13 -5.99 -8.07 11.30
N PHE A 14 -6.24 -8.17 9.99
CA PHE A 14 -5.50 -7.46 8.95
C PHE A 14 -6.44 -6.90 7.90
N VAL A 15 -6.14 -5.69 7.43
CA VAL A 15 -6.82 -5.04 6.31
C VAL A 15 -5.74 -4.60 5.33
N LEU A 16 -5.83 -5.02 4.06
CA LEU A 16 -4.96 -4.51 3.01
C LEU A 16 -5.76 -3.51 2.18
N GLY A 17 -5.39 -2.23 2.27
CA GLY A 17 -6.14 -1.14 1.62
C GLY A 17 -5.29 -0.26 0.72
N ASP A 18 -5.95 0.73 0.13
CA ASP A 18 -5.33 1.65 -0.84
C ASP A 18 -5.43 3.15 -0.48
N ALA A 19 -6.33 3.53 0.44
CA ALA A 19 -6.59 4.95 0.75
C ALA A 19 -6.97 5.24 2.22
N ASP A 20 -6.94 6.52 2.60
CA ASP A 20 -7.22 6.99 3.97
C ASP A 20 -8.70 6.84 4.34
N LYS A 21 -9.59 7.13 3.39
CA LYS A 21 -11.04 7.01 3.63
C LYS A 21 -11.46 5.57 3.92
N GLU A 22 -10.74 4.61 3.34
CA GLU A 22 -10.96 3.20 3.65
C GLU A 22 -10.49 2.90 5.07
N TYR A 23 -9.29 3.35 5.45
CA TYR A 23 -8.79 3.21 6.81
C TYR A 23 -9.78 3.74 7.87
N GLU A 24 -10.30 4.95 7.67
CA GLU A 24 -11.31 5.55 8.56
C GLU A 24 -12.60 4.73 8.59
N ALA A 25 -13.13 4.34 7.42
CA ALA A 25 -14.35 3.53 7.35
C ALA A 25 -14.20 2.17 8.04
N PHE A 26 -13.07 1.50 7.89
CA PHE A 26 -12.79 0.24 8.59
C PHE A 26 -12.74 0.44 10.10
N ARG A 27 -12.15 1.54 10.58
CA ARG A 27 -12.14 1.86 12.01
C ARG A 27 -13.53 2.14 12.57
N ASP A 28 -14.38 2.83 11.82
CA ASP A 28 -15.75 3.15 12.23
C ASP A 28 -16.67 1.93 12.26
N VAL A 29 -16.46 0.97 11.36
CA VAL A 29 -17.28 -0.26 11.28
C VAL A 29 -16.79 -1.33 12.25
N PHE A 30 -15.48 -1.50 12.37
CA PHE A 30 -14.85 -2.54 13.19
C PHE A 30 -14.24 -1.97 14.48
N VAL A 31 -15.01 -1.14 15.18
CA VAL A 31 -14.58 -0.47 16.44
C VAL A 31 -14.14 -1.44 17.53
N ASP A 32 -14.70 -2.66 17.53
CA ASP A 32 -14.40 -3.70 18.50
C ASP A 32 -13.23 -4.61 18.07
N CYS A 33 -12.64 -4.38 16.89
CA CYS A 33 -11.51 -5.14 16.38
C CYS A 33 -10.21 -4.35 16.52
N SER A 34 -9.15 -5.01 16.97
CA SER A 34 -7.79 -4.51 16.85
C SER A 34 -7.15 -5.08 15.59
N PHE A 35 -7.20 -4.32 14.49
CA PHE A 35 -6.61 -4.75 13.22
C PHE A 35 -5.38 -3.92 12.82
N LYS A 36 -4.48 -4.55 12.06
CA LYS A 36 -3.40 -3.86 11.37
C LYS A 36 -3.83 -3.47 9.96
N TYR A 37 -3.77 -2.18 9.67
CA TYR A 37 -3.96 -1.67 8.31
C TYR A 37 -2.63 -1.72 7.56
N LEU A 38 -2.60 -2.53 6.51
CA LEU A 38 -1.48 -2.71 5.60
C LEU A 38 -1.75 -1.90 4.33
N MET A 39 -0.69 -1.27 3.83
CA MET A 39 -0.74 -0.58 2.55
C MET A 39 -0.31 -1.48 1.43
N CYS A 40 -1.09 -1.47 0.36
CA CYS A 40 -0.67 -2.17 -0.83
C CYS A 40 0.58 -1.55 -1.45
N PHE A 41 1.63 -2.38 -1.58
CA PHE A 41 2.87 -1.99 -2.22
C PHE A 41 2.74 -1.58 -3.69
N TYR A 42 1.74 -2.08 -4.43
CA TYR A 42 1.47 -1.61 -5.79
C TYR A 42 1.24 -0.09 -5.83
N HIS A 43 0.50 0.45 -4.86
CA HIS A 43 0.21 1.89 -4.78
C HIS A 43 1.46 2.70 -4.45
N VAL A 44 2.34 2.18 -3.60
CA VAL A 44 3.66 2.78 -3.34
C VAL A 44 4.42 2.89 -4.66
N VAL A 45 4.58 1.79 -5.40
CA VAL A 45 5.29 1.76 -6.69
C VAL A 45 4.64 2.63 -7.75
N ALA A 46 3.32 2.63 -7.86
CA ALA A 46 2.60 3.48 -8.82
C ALA A 46 2.90 4.96 -8.57
N LYS A 47 2.89 5.39 -7.30
CA LYS A 47 3.21 6.77 -6.92
C LYS A 47 4.69 7.13 -7.03
N LEU A 48 5.59 6.16 -6.83
CA LEU A 48 7.00 6.34 -7.15
C LEU A 48 7.17 6.58 -8.65
N ARG A 49 6.54 5.76 -9.50
CA ARG A 49 6.59 5.89 -10.97
C ARG A 49 6.12 7.25 -11.45
N GLU A 50 4.98 7.72 -10.94
CA GLU A 50 4.47 9.06 -11.24
C GLU A 50 5.50 10.15 -10.94
N ARG A 51 6.22 10.03 -9.81
CA ARG A 51 7.14 11.06 -9.31
C ARG A 51 8.57 10.92 -9.80
N THR A 52 8.96 9.76 -10.33
CA THR A 52 10.29 9.55 -10.93
C THR A 52 10.33 9.93 -12.41
N HIS A 53 9.20 10.30 -13.03
CA HIS A 53 9.12 10.61 -14.47
C HIS A 53 10.08 11.72 -14.96
N GLY A 54 10.47 12.65 -14.07
CA GLY A 54 11.41 13.73 -14.38
C GLY A 54 12.84 13.50 -13.91
N LEU A 55 13.12 12.35 -13.29
CA LEU A 55 14.46 12.02 -12.79
C LEU A 55 15.29 11.33 -13.87
N SER A 56 16.61 11.38 -13.72
CA SER A 56 17.50 10.56 -14.55
C SER A 56 17.26 9.06 -14.31
N SER A 57 17.74 8.23 -15.22
CA SER A 57 17.71 6.76 -15.08
C SER A 57 18.42 6.30 -13.81
N GLU A 58 19.56 6.91 -13.48
CA GLU A 58 20.39 6.56 -12.33
C GLU A 58 19.68 6.89 -11.03
N LEU A 59 19.09 8.09 -10.94
CA LEU A 59 18.32 8.52 -9.77
C LEU A 59 17.05 7.70 -9.59
N SER A 60 16.36 7.38 -10.69
CA SER A 60 15.21 6.49 -10.66
C SER A 60 15.60 5.10 -10.13
N ALA A 61 16.70 4.52 -10.64
CA ALA A 61 17.20 3.22 -10.17
C ALA A 61 17.57 3.26 -8.68
N LEU A 62 18.21 4.33 -8.21
CA LEU A 62 18.55 4.53 -6.80
C LEU A 62 17.30 4.56 -5.91
N VAL A 63 16.27 5.29 -6.34
CA VAL A 63 14.98 5.36 -5.64
C VAL A 63 14.31 3.99 -5.56
N TYR A 64 14.17 3.30 -6.69
CA TYR A 64 13.51 2.00 -6.72
C TYR A 64 14.27 0.97 -5.90
N LYS A 65 15.60 0.91 -6.02
CA LYS A 65 16.43 0.01 -5.22
C LYS A 65 16.17 0.21 -3.73
N GLY A 66 16.25 1.45 -3.25
CA GLY A 66 16.00 1.76 -1.84
C GLY A 66 14.63 1.30 -1.35
N VAL A 67 13.57 1.58 -2.11
CA VAL A 67 12.21 1.17 -1.71
C VAL A 67 12.02 -0.35 -1.76
N TYR A 68 12.57 -1.03 -2.76
CA TYR A 68 12.49 -2.49 -2.85
C TYR A 68 13.31 -3.18 -1.75
N ASP A 69 14.47 -2.64 -1.40
CA ASP A 69 15.28 -3.13 -0.27
C ASP A 69 14.45 -3.03 1.04
N LEU A 70 13.70 -1.94 1.23
CA LEU A 70 12.79 -1.81 2.37
C LEU A 70 11.60 -2.77 2.33
N LEU A 71 11.03 -3.03 1.16
CA LEU A 71 9.92 -3.99 1.01
C LEU A 71 10.34 -5.36 1.53
N PHE A 72 11.52 -5.84 1.13
CA PHE A 72 12.00 -7.20 1.40
C PHE A 72 12.70 -7.36 2.75
N THR A 73 12.59 -6.37 3.65
CA THR A 73 13.05 -6.53 5.03
C THR A 73 12.25 -7.63 5.74
N HIS A 74 12.94 -8.39 6.59
CA HIS A 74 12.40 -9.51 7.36
C HIS A 74 12.15 -9.14 8.84
N SER A 75 12.56 -7.93 9.25
CA SER A 75 12.32 -7.44 10.61
C SER A 75 12.29 -5.92 10.66
N GLU A 76 11.69 -5.37 11.72
CA GLU A 76 11.70 -3.94 11.98
C GLU A 76 13.13 -3.40 12.19
N ALA A 77 14.01 -4.17 12.83
CA ALA A 77 15.41 -3.77 13.04
C ALA A 77 16.15 -3.62 11.70
N GLU A 78 15.99 -4.57 10.79
CA GLU A 78 16.56 -4.51 9.44
C GLU A 78 15.97 -3.32 8.65
N PHE A 79 14.65 -3.10 8.75
CA PHE A 79 13.99 -1.98 8.12
C PHE A 79 14.53 -0.63 8.59
N VAL A 80 14.71 -0.44 9.90
CA VAL A 80 15.26 0.80 10.45
C VAL A 80 16.68 1.05 9.93
N GLN A 81 17.52 0.02 9.86
CA GLN A 81 18.88 0.13 9.34
C GLN A 81 18.90 0.49 7.85
N LEU A 82 18.19 -0.27 7.01
CA LEU A 82 18.14 -0.02 5.57
C LEU A 82 17.47 1.31 5.24
N LYS A 83 16.47 1.73 6.03
CA LYS A 83 15.82 3.04 5.88
C LYS A 83 16.81 4.16 6.12
N ALA A 84 17.65 4.05 7.16
CA ALA A 84 18.68 5.05 7.42
C ALA A 84 19.70 5.14 6.27
N THR A 85 20.17 3.99 5.77
CA THR A 85 21.09 3.93 4.62
C THR A 85 20.47 4.54 3.36
N MET A 86 19.26 4.12 2.99
CA MET A 86 18.55 4.67 1.83
C MET A 86 18.40 6.19 1.92
N LEU A 87 17.99 6.71 3.08
CA LEU A 87 17.79 8.14 3.28
C LEU A 87 19.11 8.93 3.23
N ASN A 88 20.21 8.35 3.69
CA ASN A 88 21.53 8.96 3.57
C ASN A 88 22.00 9.01 2.10
N ASP A 89 21.81 7.92 1.35
CA ASP A 89 22.14 7.87 -0.07
C ASP A 89 21.35 8.92 -0.87
N TRP A 90 20.06 9.07 -0.57
CA TRP A 90 19.21 10.07 -1.22
C TRP A 90 19.56 11.49 -0.82
N ALA A 91 20.00 11.73 0.42
CA ALA A 91 20.45 13.05 0.87
C ALA A 91 21.70 13.54 0.13
N GLY A 92 22.50 12.63 -0.42
CA GLY A 92 23.64 12.96 -1.29
C GLY A 92 23.24 13.48 -2.68
N GLN A 93 21.96 13.44 -3.04
CA GLN A 93 21.45 13.80 -4.37
C GLN A 93 20.52 15.01 -4.28
N ALA A 94 20.98 16.19 -4.74
CA ALA A 94 20.20 17.42 -4.66
C ALA A 94 18.81 17.29 -5.33
N ASP A 95 18.75 16.60 -6.47
CA ASP A 95 17.53 16.36 -7.24
C ASP A 95 16.51 15.47 -6.51
N LEU A 96 16.92 14.74 -5.47
CA LEU A 96 16.03 13.91 -4.66
C LEU A 96 15.49 14.61 -3.41
N THR A 97 15.81 15.89 -3.16
CA THR A 97 15.41 16.58 -1.93
C THR A 97 13.89 16.59 -1.74
N ALA A 98 13.15 17.10 -2.73
CA ALA A 98 11.68 17.17 -2.68
C ALA A 98 11.04 15.78 -2.68
N PHE A 99 11.63 14.85 -3.43
CA PHE A 99 11.18 13.46 -3.51
C PHE A 99 11.31 12.75 -2.15
N THR A 100 12.44 12.92 -1.48
CA THR A 100 12.73 12.34 -0.17
C THR A 100 11.78 12.88 0.89
N ALA A 101 11.51 14.19 0.89
CA ALA A 101 10.53 14.79 1.79
C ALA A 101 9.13 14.18 1.60
N TYR A 102 8.72 13.98 0.35
CA TYR A 102 7.45 13.32 0.03
C TYR A 102 7.41 11.86 0.52
N VAL A 103 8.41 11.04 0.19
CA VAL A 103 8.43 9.62 0.59
C VAL A 103 8.42 9.48 2.10
N LYS A 104 9.17 10.33 2.82
CA LYS A 104 9.14 10.36 4.28
C LYS A 104 7.72 10.56 4.81
N ALA A 105 7.08 11.65 4.37
CA ALA A 105 5.76 12.03 4.87
C ALA A 105 4.66 11.02 4.50
N GLN A 106 4.73 10.45 3.29
CA GLN A 106 3.66 9.61 2.75
C GLN A 106 3.82 8.13 3.08
N TRP A 107 5.04 7.59 3.04
CA TRP A 107 5.27 6.14 3.02
C TRP A 107 6.15 5.63 4.15
N LEU A 108 6.82 6.51 4.90
CA LEU A 108 7.71 6.10 6.01
C LEU A 108 7.22 6.60 7.37
N THR A 109 6.08 7.29 7.39
CA THR A 109 5.41 7.79 8.59
C THR A 109 3.89 7.73 8.41
N GLY A 110 3.17 7.47 9.49
CA GLY A 110 1.71 7.61 9.55
C GLY A 110 0.97 6.37 9.07
N ASN A 111 -0.31 6.52 8.71
CA ASN A 111 -1.21 5.39 8.46
C ASN A 111 -0.80 4.49 7.27
N PHE A 112 0.09 4.99 6.42
CA PHE A 112 0.48 4.34 5.19
C PHE A 112 1.89 3.74 5.18
N GLU A 113 2.54 3.69 6.33
CA GLU A 113 3.89 3.16 6.43
C GLU A 113 3.96 1.64 6.36
N ASN A 114 2.84 0.94 6.57
CA ASN A 114 2.80 -0.51 6.73
C ASN A 114 2.72 -1.29 5.40
N TRP A 115 3.78 -1.27 4.60
CA TRP A 115 3.85 -2.01 3.32
C TRP A 115 5.02 -3.00 3.23
N GLN A 116 5.80 -3.16 4.30
CA GLN A 116 6.94 -4.06 4.34
C GLN A 116 6.51 -5.53 4.47
N PHE A 117 7.30 -6.44 3.89
CA PHE A 117 6.99 -7.86 3.85
C PHE A 117 6.84 -8.49 5.24
N PHE A 118 7.71 -8.13 6.18
CA PHE A 118 7.67 -8.66 7.56
C PHE A 118 6.40 -8.30 8.35
N LEU A 119 5.59 -7.35 7.89
CA LEU A 119 4.31 -7.00 8.52
C LEU A 119 3.17 -7.92 8.08
N SER A 120 3.31 -8.59 6.94
CA SER A 120 2.31 -9.52 6.41
C SER A 120 2.55 -10.91 7.01
N PRO A 121 1.54 -11.54 7.64
CA PRO A 121 1.72 -12.89 8.17
C PRO A 121 1.94 -13.92 7.06
N PRO A 122 2.57 -15.06 7.37
CA PRO A 122 2.72 -16.15 6.41
C PRO A 122 1.37 -16.61 5.84
N GLY A 123 1.31 -16.76 4.52
CA GLY A 123 0.09 -17.18 3.82
C GLY A 123 -0.87 -16.04 3.45
N TYR A 124 -0.60 -14.80 3.86
CA TYR A 124 -1.37 -13.62 3.45
C TYR A 124 -0.80 -12.99 2.19
N ALA A 125 -1.66 -12.30 1.44
CA ALA A 125 -1.23 -11.55 0.28
C ALA A 125 -0.40 -10.33 0.72
N THR A 126 0.83 -10.23 0.22
CA THR A 126 1.74 -9.09 0.46
C THR A 126 1.52 -7.95 -0.53
N THR A 127 0.75 -8.18 -1.59
CA THR A 127 0.37 -7.18 -2.58
C THR A 127 -1.03 -7.47 -3.11
N ASN A 128 -1.83 -6.42 -3.34
CA ASN A 128 -3.14 -6.54 -3.97
C ASN A 128 -3.03 -6.50 -5.51
N ASN A 129 -1.83 -6.53 -6.12
CA ASN A 129 -1.65 -6.38 -7.57
C ASN A 129 -2.58 -7.27 -8.44
N PRO A 130 -2.89 -8.53 -8.08
CA PRO A 130 -3.90 -9.31 -8.81
C PRO A 130 -5.30 -8.68 -8.78
N VAL A 131 -5.70 -8.09 -7.64
CA VAL A 131 -6.96 -7.37 -7.49
C VAL A 131 -6.98 -6.12 -8.35
N GLU A 132 -5.87 -5.37 -8.44
CA GLU A 132 -5.81 -4.18 -9.29
C GLU A 132 -5.87 -4.49 -10.78
N GLN A 133 -5.16 -5.54 -11.21
CA GLN A 133 -5.26 -6.01 -12.59
C GLN A 133 -6.67 -6.50 -12.92
N PHE A 134 -7.29 -7.23 -12.00
CA PHE A 134 -8.68 -7.65 -12.13
C PHE A 134 -9.63 -6.44 -12.22
N ASN A 135 -9.52 -5.50 -11.29
CA ASN A 135 -10.30 -4.27 -11.26
C ASN A 135 -10.12 -3.47 -12.54
N ARG A 136 -8.90 -3.41 -13.08
CA ARG A 136 -8.61 -2.73 -14.35
C ARG A 136 -9.30 -3.42 -15.52
N ALA A 137 -9.25 -4.75 -15.59
CA ALA A 137 -9.94 -5.51 -16.65
C ALA A 137 -11.45 -5.31 -16.55
N LEU A 138 -12.01 -5.39 -15.33
CA LEU A 138 -13.44 -5.14 -15.08
C LEU A 138 -13.86 -3.72 -15.49
N LYS A 139 -13.04 -2.72 -15.11
CA LYS A 139 -13.26 -1.31 -15.47
C LYS A 139 -13.21 -1.07 -16.97
N ARG A 140 -12.26 -1.69 -17.67
CA ARG A 140 -12.08 -1.56 -19.12
C ARG A 140 -13.21 -2.25 -19.90
N ASP A 141 -13.50 -3.50 -19.56
CA ASP A 141 -14.30 -4.40 -20.40
C ASP A 141 -15.80 -4.33 -20.10
N TYR A 142 -16.19 -4.09 -18.84
CA TYR A 142 -17.59 -4.22 -18.42
C TYR A 142 -18.23 -2.90 -18.01
N THR A 143 -17.47 -1.98 -17.41
CA THR A 143 -18.03 -0.68 -16.99
C THR A 143 -17.59 0.48 -17.88
N HIS A 144 -16.61 0.26 -18.77
CA HIS A 144 -15.97 1.29 -19.59
C HIS A 144 -15.61 2.55 -18.77
N HIS A 145 -15.11 2.34 -17.56
CA HIS A 145 -14.78 3.40 -16.60
C HIS A 145 -15.95 4.32 -16.20
N ARG A 146 -17.21 3.86 -16.34
CA ARG A 146 -18.42 4.59 -15.93
C ARG A 146 -18.96 4.00 -14.63
N GLN A 147 -19.47 4.87 -13.75
CA GLN A 147 -20.28 4.43 -12.62
C GLN A 147 -21.67 4.01 -13.12
N LEU A 148 -21.94 2.70 -13.10
CA LEU A 148 -23.24 2.15 -13.47
C LEU A 148 -24.12 2.07 -12.23
N LYS A 149 -25.38 2.51 -12.34
CA LYS A 149 -26.36 2.29 -11.28
C LYS A 149 -26.75 0.81 -11.27
N MET A 150 -26.63 0.15 -10.12
CA MET A 150 -26.99 -1.25 -9.92
C MET A 150 -28.40 -1.62 -10.43
N GLY A 151 -29.34 -0.68 -10.45
CA GLY A 151 -30.71 -0.89 -10.93
C GLY A 151 -30.87 -1.07 -12.46
N LEU A 152 -29.83 -0.85 -13.26
CA LEU A 152 -29.88 -0.99 -14.73
C LEU A 152 -29.43 -2.37 -15.24
N LEU A 153 -28.88 -3.23 -14.38
CA LEU A 153 -28.37 -4.56 -14.74
C LEU A 153 -29.36 -5.69 -14.40
N LEU A 154 -30.55 -5.36 -13.91
CA LEU A 154 -31.62 -6.30 -13.50
C LEU A 154 -32.88 -6.19 -14.37
N THR A 155 -32.79 -5.56 -15.53
CA THR A 155 -33.87 -5.46 -16.55
C THR A 155 -33.39 -6.04 -17.86
#